data_AF-X1KUF0-F1
#
_entry.id   AF-X1KUF0-F1
#
_cell.length_a   1.000
_cell.length_b   1.000
_cell.length_c   1.000
_cell.angle_alpha   90.00
_cell.angle_beta   90.00
_cell.angle_gamma   90.00
#
_symmetry.space_group_name_H-M   'P 1'
#
loop_
_entity.id
_entity.type
_entity.pdbx_description
1 polymer ?
#
loop_
_entity_poly.entity_id
_entity_poly.type
_entity_poly.pdbx_seq_one_letter_code
_entity_poly.pdbx_strand_id
1 'polypeptide(L)'
;MSSRENRRKKATIVIVSILIGTIILLGGLYILAIQMSRRFQGMMGAGLETGTVAPDFILKNLNGDDVQLSQFRGKVVLIDFWAVFCKPCVIALPKIQEIHEKYNDKELVVLAINVSEDKNKIQKFIEAKGQL
;
A
#
# COMPACT_ATOMS: atom_id res chain seq x y z
N MET A 1 35.67 20.10 -55.93
CA MET A 1 34.81 18.91 -55.66
C MET A 1 34.79 18.49 -54.18
N SER A 2 35.92 18.50 -53.45
CA SER A 2 36.05 18.03 -52.05
C SER A 2 35.14 18.69 -50.97
N SER A 3 34.83 19.98 -51.08
CA SER A 3 34.04 20.71 -50.04
C SER A 3 32.55 20.29 -49.93
N ARG A 4 31.93 19.83 -51.02
CA ARG A 4 30.52 19.36 -51.01
C ARG A 4 30.40 17.96 -50.42
N GLU A 5 31.40 17.11 -50.66
CA GLU A 5 31.46 15.75 -50.14
C GLU A 5 31.65 15.72 -48.62
N ASN A 6 32.55 16.55 -48.07
CA ASN A 6 32.73 16.69 -46.63
C ASN A 6 31.49 17.25 -45.91
N ARG A 7 30.73 18.16 -46.55
CA ARG A 7 29.45 18.65 -45.99
C ARG A 7 28.39 17.55 -45.93
N ARG A 8 28.30 16.68 -46.95
CA ARG A 8 27.39 15.52 -46.95
C ARG A 8 27.78 14.51 -45.87
N LYS A 9 29.06 14.14 -45.76
CA LYS A 9 29.57 13.24 -44.71
C LYS A 9 29.27 13.77 -43.30
N LYS A 10 29.52 15.07 -43.05
CA LYS A 10 29.18 15.71 -41.76
C LYS A 10 27.67 15.71 -41.49
N ALA A 11 26.84 16.01 -42.48
CA ALA A 11 25.39 15.98 -42.33
C ALA A 11 24.88 14.56 -42.02
N THR A 12 25.38 13.54 -42.70
CA THR A 12 25.02 12.13 -42.43
C THR A 12 25.43 11.71 -41.01
N ILE A 13 26.64 12.07 -40.55
CA ILE A 13 27.08 11.76 -39.19
C ILE A 13 26.16 12.42 -38.15
N VAL A 14 25.82 13.70 -38.33
CA VAL A 14 24.93 14.42 -37.42
C VAL A 14 23.53 13.80 -37.39
N ILE A 15 22.97 13.45 -38.54
CA ILE A 15 21.64 12.81 -38.62
C ILE A 15 21.65 11.45 -37.93
N VAL A 16 22.68 10.62 -38.17
CA VAL A 16 22.81 9.30 -37.55
C VAL A 16 22.98 9.43 -36.03
N SER A 17 23.78 10.39 -35.54
CA SER A 17 23.92 10.65 -34.10
C SER A 17 22.60 11.11 -33.45
N ILE A 18 21.82 11.94 -34.13
CA ILE A 18 20.49 12.36 -33.64
C ILE A 18 19.54 11.15 -33.60
N LEU A 19 19.50 10.34 -34.66
CA LEU A 19 18.64 9.15 -34.70
C LEU A 19 18.99 8.16 -33.59
N ILE A 20 20.29 7.87 -33.39
CA ILE A 20 20.75 7.01 -32.29
C ILE A 20 20.37 7.60 -30.93
N GLY A 21 20.58 8.90 -30.73
CA GLY A 21 20.19 9.60 -29.49
C GLY A 21 18.69 9.51 -29.22
N THR A 22 17.86 9.70 -30.25
CA THR A 22 16.40 9.59 -30.11
C THR A 22 15.95 8.16 -29.80
N ILE A 23 16.56 7.15 -30.42
CA ILE A 23 16.25 5.74 -30.15
C ILE A 23 16.62 5.38 -28.71
N ILE A 24 17.78 5.82 -28.22
CA ILE A 24 18.20 5.58 -26.83
C ILE A 24 17.25 6.29 -25.86
N LEU A 25 16.83 7.51 -26.16
CA LEU A 25 15.93 8.28 -25.30
C LEU A 25 14.53 7.66 -25.26
N LEU A 26 13.97 7.28 -26.42
CA LEU A 26 12.67 6.61 -26.50
C LEU A 26 12.72 5.21 -25.85
N GLY A 27 13.79 4.45 -26.08
CA GLY A 27 14.01 3.15 -25.43
C GLY A 27 14.15 3.27 -23.92
N GLY A 28 14.90 4.26 -23.44
CA GLY A 28 15.05 4.55 -22.02
C GLY A 28 13.73 4.96 -21.37
N LEU A 29 12.95 5.85 -22.01
CA LEU A 29 11.62 6.23 -21.54
C LEU A 29 10.65 5.04 -21.52
N TYR A 30 10.70 4.18 -22.53
CA TYR A 30 9.89 2.97 -22.59
C TYR A 30 10.25 1.97 -21.49
N ILE A 31 11.54 1.74 -21.24
CA ILE A 31 12.01 0.89 -20.14
C ILE A 31 11.62 1.48 -18.78
N LEU A 32 11.75 2.80 -18.58
CA LEU A 32 11.33 3.46 -17.36
C LEU A 32 9.82 3.34 -17.14
N ALA A 33 9.01 3.49 -18.19
CA ALA A 33 7.57 3.29 -18.14
C ALA A 33 7.23 1.84 -17.72
N ILE A 34 7.92 0.83 -18.28
CA ILE A 34 7.75 -0.57 -17.89
C ILE A 34 8.20 -0.84 -16.45
N GLN A 35 9.32 -0.26 -16.00
CA GLN A 35 9.76 -0.41 -14.61
C GLN A 35 8.75 0.22 -13.64
N MET A 36 8.17 1.36 -14.01
CA MET A 36 7.14 2.04 -13.25
C MET A 36 5.84 1.24 -13.19
N SER A 37 5.40 0.66 -14.31
CA SER A 37 4.21 -0.20 -14.35
C SER A 37 4.39 -1.49 -13.54
N ARG A 38 5.59 -2.09 -13.56
CA ARG A 38 5.91 -3.27 -12.73
C ARG A 38 5.91 -2.94 -11.23
N ARG A 39 6.45 -1.79 -10.82
CA ARG A 39 6.36 -1.32 -9.43
C ARG A 39 4.91 -1.13 -8.99
N PHE A 40 4.06 -0.67 -9.91
CA PHE A 40 2.63 -0.51 -9.66
C PHE A 40 1.91 -1.86 -9.52
N GLN A 41 2.23 -2.87 -10.36
CA GLN A 41 1.71 -4.24 -10.21
C GLN A 41 2.10 -4.88 -8.87
N GLY A 42 3.30 -4.61 -8.35
CA GLY A 42 3.71 -5.09 -7.03
C GLY A 42 2.92 -4.50 -5.84
N MET A 43 2.21 -3.38 -6.04
CA MET A 43 1.29 -2.80 -5.05
C MET A 43 -0.12 -3.38 -5.13
N MET A 44 -0.49 -4.02 -6.24
CA MET A 44 -1.77 -4.72 -6.43
C MET A 44 -1.55 -6.23 -6.36
N GLY A 45 -1.20 -6.74 -5.18
CA GLY A 45 -1.31 -8.18 -4.92
C GLY A 45 -2.75 -8.64 -5.12
N ALA A 46 -2.95 -9.91 -5.51
CA ALA A 46 -4.28 -10.52 -5.52
C ALA A 46 -4.88 -10.43 -4.12
N GLY A 47 -5.94 -9.63 -3.97
CA GLY A 47 -6.70 -9.55 -2.72
C GLY A 47 -7.41 -10.87 -2.43
N LEU A 48 -7.92 -11.02 -1.20
CA LEU A 48 -8.73 -12.18 -0.84
C LEU A 48 -10.03 -12.19 -1.64
N GLU A 49 -10.39 -13.35 -2.18
CA GLU A 49 -11.68 -13.54 -2.84
C GLU A 49 -12.80 -13.62 -1.79
N THR A 50 -13.90 -12.90 -2.03
CA THR A 50 -15.06 -12.93 -1.13
C THR A 50 -15.64 -14.34 -1.01
N GLY A 51 -15.98 -14.76 0.20
CA GLY A 51 -16.49 -16.11 0.48
C GLY A 51 -15.39 -17.15 0.74
N THR A 52 -14.12 -16.79 0.54
CA THR A 52 -13.01 -17.63 1.02
C THR A 52 -12.78 -17.43 2.51
N VAL A 53 -12.16 -18.43 3.15
CA VAL A 53 -11.79 -18.34 4.56
C VAL A 53 -10.66 -17.33 4.71
N ALA A 54 -10.85 -16.33 5.57
CA ALA A 54 -9.81 -15.37 5.91
C ALA A 54 -8.56 -16.09 6.46
N PRO A 55 -7.34 -15.71 6.02
CA PRO A 55 -6.09 -16.27 6.54
C PRO A 55 -5.99 -16.07 8.05
N ASP A 56 -5.59 -17.12 8.77
CA ASP A 56 -5.35 -17.01 10.19
C ASP A 56 -4.07 -16.21 10.47
N PHE A 57 -4.05 -15.52 11.59
CA PHE A 57 -2.89 -14.76 12.06
C PHE A 57 -2.89 -14.72 13.58
N ILE A 58 -1.72 -14.46 14.15
CA ILE A 58 -1.54 -14.23 15.59
C ILE A 58 -0.80 -12.89 15.74
N LEU A 59 -1.39 -11.97 16.49
CA LEU A 59 -0.81 -10.65 16.78
C LEU A 59 -0.86 -10.40 18.28
N LYS A 60 0.03 -9.52 18.77
CA LYS A 60 -0.01 -9.06 20.16
C LYS A 60 -0.95 -7.87 20.30
N ASN A 61 -1.84 -7.92 21.29
CA ASN A 61 -2.65 -6.77 21.67
C ASN A 61 -1.81 -5.76 22.48
N LEU A 62 -2.43 -4.64 22.89
CA LEU A 62 -1.76 -3.62 23.70
C LEU A 62 -1.38 -4.10 25.10
N ASN A 63 -1.99 -5.16 25.63
CA ASN A 63 -1.60 -5.77 26.90
C ASN A 63 -0.41 -6.73 26.76
N GLY A 64 -0.08 -7.15 25.53
CA GLY A 64 0.97 -8.12 25.22
C GLY A 64 0.47 -9.55 25.02
N ASP A 65 -0.84 -9.77 25.16
CA ASP A 65 -1.48 -11.07 24.96
C ASP A 65 -1.54 -11.42 23.48
N ASP A 66 -1.44 -12.71 23.18
CA ASP A 66 -1.62 -13.22 21.82
C ASP A 66 -3.10 -13.26 21.45
N VAL A 67 -3.42 -12.66 20.31
CA VAL A 67 -4.75 -12.65 19.71
C VAL A 67 -4.66 -13.35 18.36
N GLN A 68 -5.25 -14.53 18.29
CA GLN A 68 -5.38 -15.33 17.07
C GLN A 68 -6.75 -15.14 16.41
N LEU A 69 -6.83 -14.95 15.09
CA LEU A 69 -8.13 -14.76 14.41
C LEU A 69 -9.06 -15.97 14.59
N SER A 70 -8.51 -17.18 14.49
CA SER A 70 -9.29 -18.42 14.64
C SER A 70 -9.94 -18.62 16.01
N GLN A 71 -9.56 -17.86 17.05
CA GLN A 71 -10.24 -17.90 18.34
C GLN A 71 -11.68 -17.35 18.27
N PHE A 72 -12.00 -16.56 17.24
CA PHE A 72 -13.30 -15.89 17.08
C PHE A 72 -14.25 -16.63 16.14
N ARG A 73 -13.99 -17.90 15.83
CA ARG A 73 -14.90 -18.72 15.02
C ARG A 73 -16.30 -18.76 15.66
N GLY A 74 -17.33 -18.62 14.82
CA GLY A 74 -18.72 -18.51 15.26
C GLY A 74 -19.20 -17.08 15.55
N LYS A 75 -18.28 -16.10 15.59
CA LYS A 75 -18.61 -14.68 15.77
C LYS A 75 -18.53 -13.92 14.45
N VAL A 76 -19.19 -12.77 14.40
CA VAL A 76 -18.96 -11.78 13.34
C VAL A 76 -17.69 -11.02 13.70
N VAL A 77 -16.73 -10.94 12.77
CA VAL A 77 -15.45 -10.25 13.01
C VAL A 77 -15.28 -9.11 12.01
N LEU A 78 -15.18 -7.89 12.51
CA LEU A 78 -14.78 -6.72 11.73
C LEU A 78 -13.28 -6.50 11.93
N ILE A 79 -12.51 -6.62 10.86
CA ILE A 79 -11.06 -6.34 10.87
C ILE A 79 -10.86 -4.96 10.23
N ASP A 80 -10.30 -4.03 10.99
CA ASP A 80 -10.00 -2.67 10.55
C ASP A 80 -8.49 -2.44 10.56
N PHE A 81 -7.91 -2.20 9.38
CA PHE A 81 -6.48 -1.90 9.25
C PHE A 81 -6.26 -0.39 9.21
N TRP A 82 -5.53 0.14 10.18
CA TRP A 82 -5.35 1.58 10.32
C TRP A 82 -3.91 1.97 10.69
N ALA A 83 -3.62 3.27 10.62
CA ALA A 83 -2.36 3.86 11.05
C ALA A 83 -2.57 5.27 11.60
N VAL A 84 -1.69 5.74 12.49
CA VAL A 84 -1.82 7.08 13.11
C VAL A 84 -1.71 8.19 12.07
N PHE A 85 -0.85 8.03 11.07
CA PHE A 85 -0.71 8.99 9.98
C PHE A 85 -1.84 8.90 8.95
N CYS A 86 -2.65 7.83 8.98
CA CYS A 86 -3.80 7.66 8.10
C CYS A 86 -4.96 8.53 8.61
N LYS A 87 -4.95 9.80 8.23
CA LYS A 87 -6.00 10.77 8.60
C LYS A 87 -7.44 10.25 8.36
N PRO A 88 -7.81 9.68 7.19
CA PRO A 88 -9.16 9.16 7.00
C PRO A 88 -9.48 7.98 7.94
N CYS A 89 -8.51 7.09 8.21
CA CYS A 89 -8.69 6.00 9.16
C CYS A 89 -8.98 6.55 10.57
N VAL A 90 -8.18 7.52 11.03
CA VAL A 90 -8.35 8.17 12.34
C VAL A 90 -9.72 8.85 12.47
N ILE A 91 -10.22 9.47 11.41
CA ILE A 91 -11.55 10.08 11.39
C ILE A 91 -12.66 9.02 11.49
N ALA A 92 -12.42 7.80 11.02
CA ALA A 92 -13.39 6.69 11.07
C ALA A 92 -13.42 5.97 12.42
N LEU A 93 -12.34 6.00 13.21
CA LEU A 93 -12.23 5.29 14.50
C LEU A 93 -13.43 5.53 15.45
N PRO A 94 -13.96 6.77 15.63
CA PRO A 94 -15.13 6.98 16.48
C PRO A 94 -16.35 6.19 16.02
N LYS A 95 -16.53 6.04 14.71
CA LYS A 95 -17.65 5.27 14.16
C LYS A 95 -17.46 3.77 14.37
N ILE A 96 -16.22 3.30 14.27
CA ILE A 96 -15.87 1.91 14.58
C ILE A 96 -16.15 1.60 16.06
N GLN A 97 -15.80 2.52 16.96
CA GLN A 97 -16.12 2.42 18.38
C GLN A 97 -17.63 2.35 18.62
N GLU A 98 -18.42 3.22 17.98
CA GLU A 98 -19.88 3.21 18.08
C GLU A 98 -20.48 1.87 17.59
N ILE A 99 -19.93 1.31 16.51
CA ILE A 99 -20.34 -0.01 15.99
C ILE A 99 -20.03 -1.10 17.01
N HIS A 100 -18.82 -1.10 17.59
CA HIS A 100 -18.46 -2.05 18.64
C HIS A 100 -19.44 -1.95 19.82
N GLU A 101 -19.66 -0.77 20.37
CA GLU A 101 -20.57 -0.56 21.50
C GLU A 101 -22.02 -0.99 21.21
N LYS A 102 -22.49 -0.79 19.98
CA LYS A 102 -23.86 -1.12 19.56
C LYS A 102 -24.12 -2.61 19.33
N TYR A 103 -23.07 -3.39 19.02
CA TYR A 103 -23.22 -4.79 18.59
C TYR A 103 -22.33 -5.78 19.36
N ASN A 104 -21.57 -5.35 20.37
CA ASN A 104 -20.75 -6.24 21.20
C ASN A 104 -21.60 -7.33 21.90
N ASP A 105 -22.81 -6.98 22.33
CA ASP A 105 -23.80 -7.91 22.88
C ASP A 105 -24.33 -8.93 21.84
N LYS A 106 -24.12 -8.67 20.55
CA LYS A 106 -24.59 -9.47 19.40
C LYS A 106 -23.47 -10.22 18.70
N GLU A 107 -22.46 -10.63 19.47
CA GLU A 107 -21.35 -11.46 18.99
C GLU A 107 -20.46 -10.79 17.93
N LEU A 108 -20.48 -9.45 17.83
CA LEU A 108 -19.50 -8.72 17.01
C LEU A 108 -18.18 -8.57 17.77
N VAL A 109 -17.08 -8.93 17.11
CA VAL A 109 -15.71 -8.63 17.55
C VAL A 109 -15.09 -7.64 16.58
N VAL A 110 -14.46 -6.59 17.11
CA VAL A 110 -13.69 -5.63 16.32
C VAL A 110 -12.20 -5.84 16.56
N LEU A 111 -11.43 -6.06 15.50
CA LEU A 111 -9.97 -6.15 15.52
C LEU A 111 -9.39 -4.94 14.78
N ALA A 112 -9.02 -3.89 15.53
CA ALA A 112 -8.37 -2.70 14.99
C ALA A 112 -6.85 -2.91 14.92
N ILE A 113 -6.36 -3.34 13.77
CA ILE A 113 -4.96 -3.70 13.52
C ILE A 113 -4.18 -2.47 13.07
N ASN A 114 -3.22 -2.07 13.89
CA ASN A 114 -2.25 -1.06 13.48
C ASN A 114 -1.18 -1.66 12.57
N VAL A 115 -0.88 -1.01 11.44
CA VAL A 115 0.03 -1.55 10.42
C VAL A 115 1.41 -0.89 10.35
N SER A 116 1.70 0.13 11.17
CA SER A 116 2.89 0.96 10.96
C SER A 116 3.61 1.44 12.21
N GLU A 117 2.98 1.42 13.38
CA GLU A 117 3.49 2.03 14.59
C GLU A 117 3.74 1.00 15.69
N ASP A 118 4.72 1.28 16.55
CA ASP A 118 4.96 0.49 17.75
C ASP A 118 3.92 0.77 18.85
N LYS A 119 3.84 -0.16 19.81
CA LYS A 119 2.91 -0.10 20.95
C LYS A 119 2.99 1.23 21.71
N ASN A 120 4.17 1.80 21.94
CA ASN A 120 4.31 3.03 22.74
C ASN A 120 3.71 4.23 22.00
N LYS A 121 3.92 4.31 20.68
CA LYS A 121 3.32 5.37 19.86
C LYS A 121 1.79 5.25 19.80
N ILE A 122 1.27 4.03 19.72
CA ILE A 122 -0.18 3.78 19.74
C ILE A 122 -0.80 4.09 21.09
N GLN A 123 -0.18 3.66 22.18
CA GLN A 123 -0.68 3.92 23.52
C GLN A 123 -0.77 5.43 23.80
N LYS A 124 0.27 6.20 23.44
CA LYS A 124 0.23 7.67 23.53
C LYS A 124 -0.87 8.30 22.67
N PHE A 125 -1.14 7.73 21.49
CA PHE A 125 -2.20 8.22 20.62
C PHE A 125 -3.59 7.99 21.24
N ILE A 126 -3.83 6.79 21.76
CA ILE A 126 -5.10 6.42 22.42
C ILE A 126 -5.33 7.29 23.65
N GLU A 127 -4.31 7.46 24.50
CA GLU A 127 -4.36 8.33 25.68
C GLU A 127 -4.69 9.79 25.31
N ALA A 128 -4.14 10.30 24.20
CA ALA A 128 -4.37 11.68 23.77
C ALA A 128 -5.74 11.90 23.09
N LYS A 129 -6.33 10.86 22.50
CA LYS A 129 -7.57 10.96 21.71
C LYS A 129 -8.80 10.40 22.40
N GLY A 130 -8.63 9.57 23.44
CA GLY A 130 -9.72 8.85 24.08
C GLY A 130 -10.48 7.96 23.11
N GLN A 131 -9.78 7.40 22.12
CA GLN A 131 -10.36 6.62 21.03
C GLN A 131 -9.61 5.31 20.85
N LEU A 132 -10.40 4.22 20.78
CA LEU A 132 -10.11 2.80 20.98
C LEU A 132 -9.72 2.43 22.43
#